data_AF-A0A8T7ID13-F1
#
_entry.id   AF-A0A8T7ID13-F1
#
_cell.length_a   1.000
_cell.length_b   1.000
_cell.length_c   1.000
_cell.angle_alpha   90.00
_cell.angle_beta   90.00
_cell.angle_gamma   90.00
#
_symmetry.space_group_name_H-M   'P 1'
#
loop_
_entity.id
_entity.type
_entity.pdbx_description
1 polymer ?
#
loop_
_entity_poly.entity_id
_entity_poly.type
_entity_poly.pdbx_seq_one_letter_code
_entity_poly.pdbx_strand_id
1 'polypeptide(L)'
;MQNLSKKQKELYKAISKILWEKWDPIGVYNEDDEWDDEYDSYVPHIFRLAVEGKDAVRIAQSLSLSVKNDIGLNEDKAHDLKIANLIVQAKINILG
;
A
#
# COMPACT_ATOMS: atom_id res chain seq x y z
N MET A 1 18.07 2.77 -1.52
CA MET A 1 17.18 3.93 -1.75
C MET A 1 17.88 5.17 -1.21
N GLN A 2 17.96 6.25 -1.99
CA GLN A 2 18.52 7.54 -1.53
C GLN A 2 17.76 8.05 -0.29
N ASN A 3 18.41 8.89 0.53
CA ASN A 3 17.86 9.42 1.77
C ASN A 3 16.47 10.04 1.57
N LEU A 4 15.43 9.36 2.06
CA LEU A 4 14.05 9.88 2.07
C LEU A 4 13.95 11.11 2.98
N SER A 5 13.24 12.14 2.54
CA SER A 5 12.84 13.27 3.39
C SER A 5 11.95 12.80 4.56
N LYS A 6 11.80 13.63 5.59
CA LYS A 6 10.91 13.32 6.74
C LYS A 6 9.49 12.98 6.29
N LYS A 7 8.90 13.81 5.42
CA LYS A 7 7.56 13.58 4.87
C LYS A 7 7.49 12.30 4.01
N GLN A 8 8.53 11.97 3.26
CA GLN A 8 8.58 10.71 2.51
C GLN A 8 8.65 9.48 3.44
N LYS A 9 9.37 9.57 4.55
CA LYS A 9 9.37 8.52 5.59
C LYS A 9 8.00 8.38 6.25
N GLU A 10 7.31 9.50 6.49
CA GLU A 10 5.93 9.51 7.01
C GLU A 10 4.97 8.84 6.02
N LEU A 11 5.05 9.16 4.72
CA LEU A 11 4.25 8.50 3.69
C LEU A 11 4.56 7.01 3.61
N TYR A 12 5.83 6.61 3.66
CA TYR A 12 6.22 5.20 3.63
C TYR A 12 5.57 4.41 4.77
N LYS A 13 5.62 4.95 6.00
CA LYS A 13 4.95 4.36 7.17
C LYS A 13 3.44 4.32 7.01
N ALA A 14 2.83 5.39 6.49
CA ALA A 14 1.39 5.43 6.24
C ALA A 14 0.95 4.36 5.23
N ILE A 15 1.74 4.14 4.17
CA ILE A 15 1.46 3.08 3.19
C ILE A 15 1.57 1.70 3.84
N SER A 16 2.65 1.40 4.58
CA SER A 16 2.78 0.11 5.27
C SER A 16 1.60 -0.15 6.21
N LYS A 17 1.18 0.86 6.99
CA LYS A 17 -0.02 0.78 7.84
C LYS A 17 -1.31 0.52 7.05
N ILE A 18 -1.50 1.18 5.91
CA ILE A 18 -2.67 0.95 5.04
C ILE A 18 -2.67 -0.48 4.51
N LEU A 19 -1.52 -1.01 4.08
CA LEU A 19 -1.45 -2.38 3.59
C LEU A 19 -1.77 -3.39 4.71
N TRP A 20 -1.20 -3.18 5.90
CA TRP A 20 -1.47 -4.00 7.09
C TRP A 20 -2.94 -3.98 7.52
N GLU A 21 -3.52 -2.82 7.79
CA GLU A 21 -4.84 -2.75 8.45
C GLU A 21 -6.04 -2.77 7.49
N LYS A 22 -5.81 -2.59 6.19
CA LYS A 22 -6.89 -2.34 5.22
C LYS A 22 -6.79 -3.19 3.96
N TRP A 23 -5.59 -3.43 3.43
CA TRP A 23 -5.47 -4.24 2.22
C TRP A 23 -5.67 -5.72 2.53
N ASP A 24 -4.84 -6.25 3.42
CA ASP A 24 -4.92 -7.58 4.02
C ASP A 24 -5.64 -8.67 3.19
N PRO A 25 -5.12 -9.01 1.99
CA PRO A 25 -5.77 -9.98 1.12
C PRO A 25 -5.77 -11.41 1.70
N ILE A 26 -4.91 -11.71 2.68
CA ILE A 26 -4.81 -13.03 3.33
C ILE A 26 -5.71 -13.11 4.58
N GLY A 27 -6.10 -11.96 5.15
CA GLY A 27 -6.94 -11.92 6.35
C GLY A 27 -6.17 -12.18 7.65
N VAL A 28 -4.91 -11.77 7.71
CA VAL A 28 -4.02 -11.98 8.88
C VAL A 28 -4.01 -10.79 9.83
N TYR A 29 -4.57 -9.65 9.44
CA TYR A 29 -4.64 -8.48 10.32
C TYR A 29 -5.57 -8.73 11.51
N ASN A 30 -5.08 -8.40 12.70
CA ASN A 30 -5.85 -8.35 13.92
C ASN A 30 -5.53 -7.05 14.68
N GLU A 31 -6.55 -6.45 15.29
CA GLU A 31 -6.41 -5.19 16.03
C GLU A 31 -5.60 -5.33 17.32
N ASP A 32 -5.58 -6.53 17.90
CA ASP A 32 -4.81 -6.86 19.10
C ASP A 32 -3.36 -7.27 18.81
N ASP A 33 -3.02 -7.49 17.54
CA ASP A 33 -1.68 -7.93 17.14
C ASP A 33 -0.72 -6.74 17.01
N GLU A 34 0.52 -6.92 17.49
CA GLU A 34 1.59 -5.99 17.16
C GLU A 34 1.83 -6.03 15.64
N TRP A 35 2.16 -4.86 15.08
CA TRP A 35 2.39 -4.68 13.65
C TRP A 35 3.31 -5.76 13.07
N ASP A 36 2.82 -6.49 12.06
CA ASP A 36 3.55 -7.58 11.40
C ASP A 36 4.20 -7.14 10.08
N ASP A 37 5.20 -7.90 9.62
CA ASP A 37 5.99 -7.61 8.42
C ASP A 37 5.48 -8.29 7.14
N GLU A 38 4.36 -9.04 7.22
CA GLU A 38 3.78 -9.81 6.11
C GLU A 38 3.66 -9.00 4.80
N TYR A 39 3.23 -7.74 4.90
CA TYR A 39 3.01 -6.88 3.72
C TYR A 39 4.15 -5.88 3.44
N ASP A 40 5.22 -5.88 4.24
CA ASP A 40 6.29 -4.88 4.12
C ASP A 40 7.06 -4.98 2.79
N SER A 41 7.14 -6.18 2.21
CA SER A 41 7.80 -6.42 0.91
C SER A 41 7.15 -5.66 -0.25
N TYR A 42 5.86 -5.34 -0.16
CA TYR A 42 5.10 -4.60 -1.20
C TYR A 42 5.24 -3.07 -1.05
N VAL A 43 5.56 -2.58 0.14
CA VAL A 43 5.59 -1.14 0.47
C VAL A 43 6.55 -0.35 -0.43
N PRO A 44 7.79 -0.78 -0.71
CA PRO A 44 8.69 -0.03 -1.58
C PRO A 44 8.12 0.23 -2.98
N HIS A 45 7.45 -0.76 -3.56
CA HIS A 45 6.87 -0.65 -4.90
C HIS A 45 5.70 0.33 -4.92
N ILE A 46 4.76 0.16 -3.99
CA ILE A 46 3.57 1.02 -3.86
C ILE A 46 3.96 2.46 -3.53
N PHE A 47 4.91 2.65 -2.61
CA PHE A 47 5.47 3.95 -2.29
C PHE A 47 6.05 4.65 -3.52
N ARG A 48 6.82 3.93 -4.35
CA ARG A 48 7.38 4.49 -5.59
C ARG A 48 6.28 4.96 -6.53
N LEU A 49 5.25 4.15 -6.77
CA LEU A 49 4.11 4.55 -7.62
C LEU A 49 3.42 5.81 -7.10
N ALA A 50 3.20 5.91 -5.78
CA ALA A 50 2.57 7.08 -5.17
C ALA A 50 3.41 8.36 -5.31
N VAL A 51 4.73 8.28 -5.09
CA VAL A 51 5.64 9.44 -5.21
C VAL A 51 5.82 9.86 -6.67
N GLU A 52 5.80 8.92 -7.62
CA GLU A 52 5.78 9.20 -9.06
C GLU A 52 4.45 9.81 -9.57
N GLY A 53 3.45 9.96 -8.69
CA GLY A 53 2.18 10.57 -9.02
C GLY A 53 1.27 9.68 -9.88
N LYS A 54 1.42 8.36 -9.79
CA LYS A 54 0.48 7.42 -10.44
C LYS A 54 -0.91 7.57 -9.80
N ASP A 55 -1.94 7.46 -10.62
CA ASP A 55 -3.32 7.51 -10.15
C ASP A 55 -3.70 6.23 -9.37
N ALA A 56 -4.88 6.28 -8.72
CA ALA A 56 -5.39 5.15 -7.95
C ALA A 56 -5.60 3.90 -8.81
N VAL A 57 -5.95 4.04 -10.09
CA VAL A 57 -6.18 2.88 -10.99
C VAL A 57 -4.88 2.11 -11.22
N ARG A 58 -3.76 2.80 -11.43
CA ARG A 58 -2.44 2.18 -11.60
C ARG A 58 -1.92 1.53 -10.33
N ILE A 59 -2.13 2.17 -9.18
CA ILE A 59 -1.74 1.57 -7.88
C ILE A 59 -2.61 0.34 -7.60
N ALA A 60 -3.92 0.41 -7.83
CA ALA A 60 -4.84 -0.72 -7.66
C ALA A 60 -4.46 -1.90 -8.55
N GLN A 61 -4.11 -1.63 -9.82
CA GLN A 61 -3.64 -2.66 -10.73
C GLN A 61 -2.38 -3.38 -10.19
N SER A 62 -1.46 -2.65 -9.55
CA SER A 62 -0.30 -3.27 -8.91
C SER A 62 -0.69 -4.15 -7.73
N LEU A 63 -1.60 -3.69 -6.87
CA LEU A 63 -2.10 -4.48 -5.73
C LEU A 63 -2.76 -5.77 -6.23
N SER A 64 -3.69 -5.67 -7.19
CA SER A 64 -4.35 -6.83 -7.78
C SER A 64 -3.38 -7.83 -8.40
N LEU A 65 -2.33 -7.35 -9.08
CA LEU A 65 -1.30 -8.23 -9.64
C LEU A 65 -0.48 -8.93 -8.56
N SER A 66 -0.18 -8.26 -7.44
CA SER A 66 0.49 -8.90 -6.31
C SER A 66 -0.40 -9.94 -5.63
N VAL A 67 -1.69 -9.66 -5.42
CA VAL A 67 -2.64 -10.68 -4.92
C VAL A 67 -2.63 -11.92 -5.82
N LYS A 68 -2.70 -11.72 -7.14
CA LYS A 68 -2.81 -12.80 -8.11
C LYS A 68 -1.52 -13.58 -8.33
N ASN A 69 -0.40 -12.89 -8.51
CA ASN A 69 0.85 -13.49 -8.99
C ASN A 69 1.82 -13.82 -7.86
N ASP A 70 1.86 -12.99 -6.82
CA ASP A 70 2.83 -13.12 -5.73
C ASP A 70 2.22 -13.94 -4.57
N ILE A 71 0.96 -13.61 -4.19
CA ILE A 71 0.24 -14.30 -3.10
C ILE A 71 -0.49 -15.57 -3.61
N GLY A 72 -1.00 -15.54 -4.84
CA GLY A 72 -1.69 -16.68 -5.45
C GLY A 72 -3.18 -16.77 -5.11
N LEU A 73 -3.82 -15.66 -4.75
CA LEU A 73 -5.26 -15.55 -4.48
C LEU A 73 -5.99 -14.88 -5.65
N ASN A 74 -7.34 -14.91 -5.61
CA ASN A 74 -8.13 -14.11 -6.53
C ASN A 74 -8.15 -12.65 -6.07
N GLU A 75 -7.87 -11.73 -6.98
CA GLU A 75 -7.92 -10.30 -6.66
C GLU A 75 -9.35 -9.79 -6.41
N ASP A 76 -9.50 -8.86 -5.46
CA ASP A 76 -10.69 -8.02 -5.35
C ASP A 76 -10.37 -6.62 -5.86
N LYS A 77 -10.62 -6.40 -7.15
CA LYS A 77 -10.32 -5.13 -7.84
C LYS A 77 -11.05 -3.94 -7.23
N ALA A 78 -12.24 -4.15 -6.67
CA ALA A 78 -13.00 -3.07 -6.05
C ALA A 78 -12.38 -2.68 -4.71
N HIS A 79 -11.93 -3.67 -3.93
CA HIS A 79 -11.17 -3.45 -2.71
C HIS A 79 -9.81 -2.80 -2.98
N ASP A 80 -9.02 -3.35 -3.92
CA ASP A 80 -7.71 -2.82 -4.31
C ASP A 80 -7.81 -1.35 -4.76
N LEU A 81 -8.88 -0.99 -5.48
CA LEU A 81 -9.14 0.40 -5.86
C LEU A 81 -9.45 1.29 -4.66
N LYS A 82 -10.20 0.82 -3.66
CA LYS A 82 -10.43 1.59 -2.42
C LYS A 82 -9.11 1.82 -1.70
N ILE A 83 -8.25 0.81 -1.59
CA ILE A 83 -6.93 0.93 -0.94
C ILE A 83 -6.02 1.90 -1.70
N ALA A 84 -5.99 1.80 -3.02
CA ALA A 84 -5.22 2.72 -3.85
C ALA A 84 -5.67 4.18 -3.68
N ASN A 85 -6.97 4.43 -3.53
CA ASN A 85 -7.48 5.78 -3.22
C ASN A 85 -6.98 6.28 -1.86
N LEU A 86 -6.96 5.43 -0.82
CA LEU A 86 -6.39 5.82 0.48
C LEU A 86 -4.92 6.21 0.37
N ILE A 87 -4.14 5.47 -0.41
CA ILE A 87 -2.71 5.77 -0.65
C ILE A 87 -2.53 7.11 -1.37
N VAL A 88 -3.32 7.37 -2.43
CA VAL A 88 -3.28 8.66 -3.14
C VAL A 88 -3.65 9.82 -2.21
N GLN A 89 -4.69 9.65 -1.38
CA GLN A 89 -5.09 10.67 -0.41
C GLN A 89 -4.01 10.90 0.66
N ALA A 90 -3.40 9.82 1.19
CA ALA A 90 -2.28 9.94 2.12
C ALA A 90 -1.10 10.70 1.50
N LYS A 91 -0.77 10.43 0.24
CA LYS A 91 0.26 11.17 -0.49
C LYS A 91 -0.09 12.66 -0.62
N ILE A 92 -1.33 13.01 -0.97
CA ILE A 92 -1.79 14.40 -1.07
C ILE A 92 -1.67 15.10 0.28
N ASN A 93 -2.12 14.47 1.36
CA ASN A 93 -2.11 15.06 2.70
C ASN A 93 -0.69 15.28 3.27
N ILE A 94 0.25 14.39 2.94
CA ILE A 94 1.60 14.39 3.51
C ILE A 94 2.59 15.18 2.63
N LEU A 95 2.56 14.94 1.31
CA LEU A 95 3.50 15.50 0.34
C LEU A 95 2.95 16.68 -0.47
N GLY A 96 1.63 16.90 -0.46
CA GLY A 96 1.00 18.07 -1.08
C GLY A 96 1.28 19.37 -0.34
#